data_AF-A0A965NRG5-F1
#
_entry.id   AF-A0A965NRG5-F1
#
_cell.length_a   1.000
_cell.length_b   1.000
_cell.length_c   1.000
_cell.angle_alpha   90.00
_cell.angle_beta   90.00
_cell.angle_gamma   90.00
#
_symmetry.space_group_name_H-M   'P 1'
#
loop_
_entity.id
_entity.type
_entity.pdbx_description
1 polymer ?
#
loop_
_entity_poly.entity_id
_entity_poly.type
_entity_poly.pdbx_seq_one_letter_code
_entity_poly.pdbx_strand_id
1 'polypeptide(L)'
;MRQALEIVNYLKSIRRLGSIVVIHLGTNSTTSTEVLDEIMASLIDTPLVLFLTVHVPSEPRQSINNRLINALPTRYGNVKVLDWYSVAQQYPEYLYSDKTHLRPAGARFYADLIMQAVGRL
;
A
#
# COMPACT_ATOMS: atom_id res chain seq x y z
N MET A 1 4.00 -5.44 -8.44
CA MET A 1 3.38 -5.93 -7.17
C MET A 1 3.80 -7.35 -6.81
N ARG A 2 4.12 -8.23 -7.77
CA ARG A 2 4.60 -9.61 -7.53
C ARG A 2 5.78 -9.73 -6.54
N GLN A 3 6.68 -8.76 -6.48
CA GLN A 3 7.77 -8.70 -5.49
C GLN A 3 7.29 -8.77 -4.03
N ALA A 4 6.08 -8.29 -3.70
CA ALA A 4 5.54 -8.46 -2.35
C ALA A 4 5.37 -9.93 -1.98
N LEU A 5 4.95 -10.78 -2.93
CA LEU A 5 4.76 -12.20 -2.68
C LEU A 5 6.09 -12.86 -2.28
N GLU A 6 7.16 -12.56 -3.02
CA GLU A 6 8.50 -13.08 -2.74
C GLU A 6 9.00 -12.64 -1.36
N ILE A 7 8.87 -11.34 -1.05
CA ILE A 7 9.32 -10.78 0.23
C ILE A 7 8.50 -11.34 1.40
N VAL A 8 7.17 -11.40 1.27
CA VAL A 8 6.27 -11.94 2.30
C VAL A 8 6.59 -13.41 2.56
N ASN A 9 6.71 -14.22 1.51
CA ASN A 9 7.03 -15.64 1.65
C ASN A 9 8.39 -15.86 2.31
N TYR A 10 9.39 -15.06 1.94
CA TYR A 10 10.71 -15.09 2.58
C TYR A 10 10.65 -14.71 4.06
N LEU A 11 9.99 -13.59 4.40
CA LEU A 11 9.88 -13.16 5.80
C LEU A 11 9.09 -14.15 6.66
N LYS A 12 8.08 -14.84 6.09
CA LYS A 12 7.38 -15.94 6.76
C LYS A 12 8.29 -17.14 6.99
N SER A 13 9.06 -17.55 5.99
CA SER A 13 9.91 -18.75 6.09
C SER A 13 10.98 -18.62 7.18
N ILE A 14 11.46 -17.39 7.43
CA ILE A 14 12.43 -17.10 8.50
C ILE A 14 11.78 -16.58 9.79
N ARG A 15 10.45 -16.66 9.93
CA ARG A 15 9.68 -16.21 11.11
C ARG A 15 9.95 -14.75 11.52
N ARG A 16 10.14 -13.87 10.53
CA ARG A 16 10.36 -12.42 10.73
C ARG A 16 9.22 -11.55 10.21
N LEU A 17 8.12 -12.14 9.73
CA LEU A 17 6.94 -11.38 9.37
C LEU A 17 6.27 -10.83 10.64
N GLY A 18 6.10 -9.51 10.71
CA GLY A 18 5.45 -8.85 11.85
C GLY A 18 3.94 -9.06 11.87
N SER A 19 3.30 -8.67 12.97
CA SER A 19 1.84 -8.71 13.12
C SER A 19 1.10 -7.63 12.30
N ILE A 20 1.85 -6.67 11.75
CA ILE A 20 1.36 -5.59 10.90
C ILE A 20 2.22 -5.60 9.64
N VAL A 21 1.57 -5.70 8.47
CA VAL A 21 2.23 -5.63 7.17
C VAL A 21 1.68 -4.43 6.41
N VAL A 22 2.56 -3.51 6.02
CA VAL A 22 2.20 -2.34 5.21
C VAL A 22 2.65 -2.56 3.78
N ILE A 23 1.73 -2.41 2.82
CA ILE A 23 1.98 -2.61 1.39
C ILE A 23 1.62 -1.34 0.64
N HIS A 24 2.65 -0.61 0.19
CA HIS A 24 2.52 0.50 -0.76
C HIS A 24 3.28 0.17 -2.05
N LEU A 25 2.68 -0.71 -2.85
CA LEU A 25 3.18 -1.07 -4.17
C LEU A 25 2.11 -0.73 -5.22
N GLY A 26 2.55 -0.52 -6.46
CA GLY A 26 1.65 -0.20 -7.58
C GLY A 26 2.05 1.06 -8.34
N THR A 27 2.92 1.91 -7.79
CA THR A 27 3.41 3.12 -8.46
C THR A 27 4.10 2.79 -9.80
N ASN A 28 4.93 1.75 -9.79
CA ASN A 28 5.77 1.37 -10.94
C ASN A 28 5.25 0.18 -11.75
N SER A 29 4.10 -0.39 -11.39
CA SER A 29 3.57 -1.59 -12.06
C SER A 29 2.06 -1.70 -11.88
N THR A 30 1.35 -2.10 -12.93
CA THR A 30 -0.06 -2.55 -12.81
C THR A 30 -0.13 -3.85 -12.01
N THR A 31 -1.18 -4.02 -11.22
CA THR A 31 -1.50 -5.27 -10.53
C THR A 31 -2.77 -5.90 -11.10
N SER A 32 -3.07 -7.12 -10.67
CA SER A 32 -4.32 -7.80 -10.96
C SER A 32 -4.93 -8.36 -9.68
N THR A 33 -6.19 -8.79 -9.75
CA THR A 33 -6.89 -9.45 -8.65
C THR A 33 -6.15 -10.71 -8.21
N GLU A 34 -5.67 -11.50 -9.17
CA GLU A 34 -4.95 -12.76 -8.91
C GLU A 34 -3.67 -12.52 -8.11
N VAL A 35 -2.90 -11.49 -8.45
CA VAL A 35 -1.68 -11.14 -7.70
C VAL A 35 -2.01 -10.68 -6.28
N LEU A 36 -3.08 -9.91 -6.09
CA LEU A 36 -3.50 -9.49 -4.76
C LEU A 36 -4.00 -10.68 -3.92
N ASP A 37 -4.69 -11.63 -4.54
CA ASP A 37 -5.17 -12.84 -3.89
C ASP A 37 -4.00 -13.74 -3.49
N GLU A 38 -2.98 -13.89 -4.34
CA GLU A 38 -1.73 -14.59 -4.01
C GLU A 38 -1.05 -13.97 -2.79
N ILE A 39 -0.93 -12.63 -2.75
CA ILE A 39 -0.36 -11.91 -1.61
C ILE A 39 -1.19 -12.15 -0.34
N MET A 40 -2.51 -12.04 -0.43
CA MET A 40 -3.40 -12.19 0.73
C MET A 40 -3.48 -13.63 1.23
N ALA A 41 -3.36 -14.63 0.37
CA ALA A 41 -3.23 -16.03 0.79
C ALA A 41 -2.00 -16.22 1.69
N SER A 42 -0.88 -15.58 1.37
CA SER A 42 0.30 -15.58 2.23
C SER A 42 0.11 -14.76 3.51
N LEU A 43 -0.82 -13.82 3.58
CA LEU A 43 -1.04 -12.93 4.72
C LEU A 43 -2.30 -13.25 5.53
N ILE A 44 -2.94 -14.39 5.31
CA ILE A 44 -4.24 -14.71 5.93
C ILE A 44 -4.18 -14.69 7.47
N ASP A 45 -3.07 -15.16 8.06
CA ASP A 45 -2.86 -15.18 9.51
C ASP A 45 -2.25 -13.88 10.06
N THR A 46 -2.01 -12.87 9.21
CA THR A 46 -1.46 -11.58 9.65
C THR A 46 -2.57 -10.76 10.30
N PRO A 47 -2.41 -10.30 11.55
CA PRO A 47 -3.46 -9.55 12.24
C PRO A 47 -3.92 -8.28 11.53
N LEU A 48 -3.01 -7.55 10.88
CA LEU A 48 -3.34 -6.37 10.09
C LEU A 48 -2.49 -6.28 8.82
N VAL A 49 -3.15 -6.14 7.68
CA VAL A 49 -2.53 -5.77 6.41
C VAL A 49 -3.05 -4.39 6.00
N LEU A 50 -2.18 -3.39 5.98
CA LEU A 50 -2.50 -2.04 5.53
C LEU A 50 -2.04 -1.87 4.08
N PHE A 51 -2.98 -1.75 3.15
CA PHE A 51 -2.67 -1.33 1.79
C PHE A 51 -2.77 0.19 1.66
N LEU A 52 -1.95 0.77 0.79
CA LEU A 52 -2.05 2.17 0.40
C LEU A 52 -2.43 2.27 -1.08
N THR A 53 -3.41 3.13 -1.39
CA THR A 53 -3.65 3.56 -2.78
C THR A 53 -2.44 4.34 -3.31
N VAL A 54 -2.24 4.40 -4.62
CA VAL A 54 -1.10 5.08 -5.24
C VAL A 54 -1.52 6.40 -5.87
N HIS A 55 -0.60 7.37 -5.87
CA HIS A 55 -0.73 8.64 -6.61
C HIS A 55 0.42 8.73 -7.61
N VAL A 56 0.11 8.46 -8.86
CA VAL A 56 1.00 8.48 -10.02
C VAL A 56 0.23 9.06 -11.20
N PRO A 57 0.13 10.41 -11.27
CA PRO A 57 -0.69 11.08 -12.28
C PRO A 57 -0.27 10.73 -13.71
N SER A 58 -1.23 10.84 -14.63
CA SER A 58 -1.08 10.54 -16.06
C SER A 58 -0.82 9.06 -16.40
N GLU A 59 -0.78 8.17 -15.41
CA GLU A 59 -0.53 6.75 -15.63
C GLU A 59 -1.81 5.92 -15.50
N PRO A 60 -2.24 5.17 -16.54
CA PRO A 60 -3.47 4.37 -16.51
C PRO A 60 -3.52 3.36 -15.35
N ARG A 61 -2.35 2.88 -14.92
CA ARG A 61 -2.23 1.94 -13.79
C ARG A 61 -2.74 2.49 -12.47
N GLN A 62 -2.75 3.81 -12.28
CA GLN A 62 -3.24 4.42 -11.03
C GLN A 62 -4.70 4.02 -10.75
N SER A 63 -5.58 4.24 -11.72
CA SER A 63 -7.01 3.95 -11.55
C SER A 63 -7.29 2.44 -11.45
N ILE A 64 -6.56 1.63 -12.22
CA ILE A 64 -6.64 0.17 -12.15
C ILE A 64 -6.25 -0.33 -10.76
N ASN A 65 -5.07 0.07 -10.28
CA ASN A 65 -4.53 -0.39 -9.00
C ASN A 65 -5.39 0.10 -7.82
N ASN A 66 -5.76 1.39 -7.79
CA ASN A 66 -6.55 1.95 -6.69
C ASN A 66 -7.93 1.31 -6.59
N ARG A 67 -8.57 1.02 -7.73
CA ARG A 67 -9.86 0.29 -7.73
C ARG A 67 -9.71 -1.09 -7.10
N LEU A 68 -8.68 -1.84 -7.46
CA LEU A 68 -8.45 -3.18 -6.92
C LEU A 68 -8.09 -3.14 -5.42
N ILE A 69 -7.24 -2.19 -5.02
CA ILE A 69 -6.83 -2.00 -3.61
C ILE A 69 -8.04 -1.65 -2.74
N ASN A 70 -8.89 -0.70 -3.18
CA ASN A 70 -10.07 -0.27 -2.44
C ASN A 70 -11.12 -1.38 -2.29
N ALA A 71 -11.09 -2.41 -3.14
CA ALA A 71 -11.99 -3.56 -3.04
C ALA A 71 -11.51 -4.64 -2.04
N LEU A 72 -10.28 -4.57 -1.53
CA LEU A 72 -9.74 -5.62 -0.65
C LEU A 72 -10.47 -5.77 0.69
N PRO A 73 -10.88 -4.70 1.40
CA PRO A 73 -11.55 -4.83 2.70
C PRO A 73 -12.88 -5.59 2.64
N THR A 74 -13.56 -5.63 1.48
CA THR A 74 -14.81 -6.40 1.32
C THR A 74 -14.55 -7.91 1.17
N ARG A 75 -13.31 -8.29 0.87
CA ARG A 75 -12.89 -9.68 0.61
C ARG A 75 -12.05 -10.26 1.75
N TYR A 76 -11.34 -9.40 2.50
CA TYR A 76 -10.40 -9.79 3.54
C TYR A 76 -10.59 -8.96 4.81
N GLY A 77 -11.04 -9.61 5.89
CA GLY A 77 -11.38 -8.93 7.15
C GLY A 77 -10.18 -8.35 7.92
N ASN A 78 -8.95 -8.79 7.61
CA ASN A 78 -7.71 -8.27 8.20
C ASN A 78 -7.10 -7.12 7.37
N VAL A 79 -7.77 -6.65 6.31
CA VAL A 79 -7.27 -5.58 5.45
C VAL A 79 -7.86 -4.23 5.83
N LYS A 80 -6.98 -3.22 5.93
CA LYS A 80 -7.35 -1.80 5.91
C LYS A 80 -6.73 -1.14 4.69
N VAL A 81 -7.35 -0.05 4.23
CA VAL A 81 -6.80 0.79 3.16
C VAL A 81 -6.56 2.19 3.72
N LEU A 82 -5.35 2.70 3.53
CA LEU A 82 -5.00 4.11 3.72
C LEU A 82 -5.03 4.79 2.34
N ASP A 83 -5.94 5.76 2.18
CA ASP A 83 -6.17 6.42 0.90
C ASP A 83 -5.14 7.52 0.60
N TRP A 84 -3.91 7.09 0.32
CA TRP A 84 -2.82 7.99 -0.05
C TRP A 84 -3.10 8.77 -1.34
N TYR A 85 -3.89 8.23 -2.26
CA TYR A 85 -4.32 8.93 -3.47
C TYR A 85 -5.01 10.26 -3.14
N SER A 86 -6.05 10.25 -2.31
CA SER A 86 -6.77 11.47 -1.93
C SER A 86 -5.90 12.43 -1.11
N VAL A 87 -5.09 11.89 -0.21
CA VAL A 87 -4.13 12.69 0.60
C VAL A 87 -3.13 13.42 -0.30
N ALA A 88 -2.53 12.73 -1.26
CA ALA A 88 -1.56 13.30 -2.18
C ALA A 88 -2.15 14.41 -3.06
N GLN A 89 -3.44 14.29 -3.43
CA GLN A 89 -4.17 15.34 -4.14
C GLN A 89 -4.43 16.56 -3.26
N GLN A 90 -4.77 16.34 -1.99
CA GLN A 90 -5.07 17.42 -1.05
C GLN A 90 -3.84 18.23 -0.64
N TYR A 91 -2.66 17.59 -0.57
CA TYR A 91 -1.42 18.21 -0.11
C TYR A 91 -0.31 18.17 -1.18
N PRO A 92 -0.48 18.84 -2.34
CA PRO A 92 0.47 18.79 -3.44
C PRO A 92 1.83 19.44 -3.12
N GLU A 93 1.93 20.24 -2.07
CA GLU A 93 3.16 20.85 -1.56
C GLU A 93 4.14 19.82 -0.98
N TYR A 94 3.66 18.63 -0.61
CA TYR A 94 4.50 17.53 -0.13
C TYR A 94 5.15 16.72 -1.26
N LEU A 95 4.82 17.02 -2.52
CA LEU A 95 5.29 16.30 -3.69
C LEU A 95 6.25 17.15 -4.53
N TYR A 96 7.16 16.48 -5.25
CA TYR A 96 7.93 17.09 -6.33
C TYR A 96 7.04 17.40 -7.54
N SER A 97 7.61 18.00 -8.59
CA SER A 97 6.88 18.45 -9.77
C SER A 97 6.19 17.32 -10.53
N ASP A 98 6.70 16.09 -10.45
CA ASP A 98 6.08 14.89 -11.03
C ASP A 98 4.85 14.38 -10.26
N LYS A 99 4.53 15.00 -9.12
CA LYS A 99 3.38 14.67 -8.28
C LYS A 99 3.35 13.21 -7.78
N THR A 100 4.48 12.52 -7.84
CA THR A 100 4.63 11.12 -7.40
C THR A 100 5.66 11.02 -6.28
N HIS A 101 6.81 11.68 -6.44
CA HIS A 101 7.90 11.61 -5.46
C HIS A 101 7.68 12.59 -4.31
N LEU A 102 7.94 12.12 -3.10
CA LEU A 102 7.81 12.91 -1.87
C LEU A 102 9.01 13.84 -1.67
N ARG A 103 8.72 15.08 -1.29
CA ARG A 103 9.72 15.99 -0.68
C ARG A 103 10.04 15.52 0.74
N PRO A 104 11.15 16.00 1.36
CA PRO A 104 11.50 15.60 2.73
C PRO A 104 10.39 15.84 3.77
N ALA A 105 9.66 16.94 3.67
CA ALA A 105 8.50 17.20 4.54
C ALA A 105 7.35 16.22 4.28
N GLY A 106 7.09 15.91 3.00
CA GLY A 106 6.10 14.91 2.60
C GLY A 106 6.44 13.51 3.07
N ALA A 107 7.72 13.12 3.06
CA ALA A 107 8.16 11.83 3.57
C ALA A 107 7.88 11.64 5.07
N ARG A 108 8.05 12.71 5.88
CA ARG A 108 7.68 12.69 7.30
C ARG A 108 6.17 12.58 7.49
N PHE A 109 5.41 13.43 6.80
CA PHE A 109 3.95 13.41 6.84
C PHE A 109 3.37 12.05 6.42
N TYR A 110 3.90 11.46 5.35
CA TYR A 110 3.55 10.12 4.88
C TYR A 110 3.82 9.04 5.93
N ALA A 111 4.98 9.09 6.60
CA ALA A 111 5.31 8.15 7.66
C ALA A 111 4.37 8.30 8.87
N ASP A 112 4.06 9.53 9.28
CA ASP A 112 3.14 9.81 10.39
C ASP A 112 1.73 9.29 10.10
N LEU A 113 1.24 9.46 8.86
CA LEU A 113 -0.05 8.92 8.43
C LEU A 113 -0.10 7.39 8.50
N ILE A 114 0.96 6.71 8.07
CA ILE A 114 1.03 5.24 8.20
C ILE A 114 1.00 4.84 9.67
N MET A 115 1.80 5.50 10.51
CA MET A 115 1.89 5.18 11.93
C MET A 115 0.56 5.41 12.65
N GLN A 116 -0.17 6.47 12.33
CA GLN A 116 -1.54 6.69 12.82
C GLN A 116 -2.50 5.60 12.33
N ALA A 117 -2.45 5.24 11.04
CA ALA A 117 -3.32 4.21 10.45
C ALA A 117 -3.13 2.82 11.07
N VAL A 118 -1.93 2.53 11.59
CA VAL A 118 -1.61 1.29 12.32
C VAL A 118 -1.69 1.42 13.84
N GLY A 119 -2.13 2.57 14.38
CA GLY A 119 -2.33 2.80 15.82
C GLY A 119 -1.03 2.88 16.63
N ARG A 120 0.01 3.49 16.07
CA ARG A 120 1.35 3.63 16.67
C ARG A 120 1.79 5.09 16.89
N LEU A 121 0.92 6.02 16.54
CA LEU A 121 0.91 7.45 16.89
C LEU A 121 -0.51 7.78 17.32
#